data_AF-A0A3Q2YMW4-F1
#
_entry.id   AF-A0A3Q2YMW4-F1
#
_cell.length_a   1.000
_cell.length_b   1.000
_cell.length_c   1.000
_cell.angle_alpha   90.00
_cell.angle_beta   90.00
_cell.angle_gamma   90.00
#
_symmetry.space_group_name_H-M   'P 1'
#
loop_
_entity.id
_entity.type
_entity.pdbx_description
1 polymer ?
#
loop_
_entity_poly.entity_id
_entity_poly.type
_entity_poly.pdbx_seq_one_letter_code
_entity_poly.pdbx_strand_id
1 'polypeptide(L)'
;MRRSAAYHGLWLTFLCVVVWGGAASAFRICACNVHKLDSQKAPHKRLLHTLTRITSRCDVTFLQGVMASDGFFVKTLLASLNREAQRYDDYHYGSVSSPSLGKSADDLQKYVFIYRTETAHVMGQYQYQGQNQFARAPFAVNFHSNATAIKDFVLVGLNADPSRAVQEIDRLHDVLTQVLNKWNNKNVMFLGNFHAGCAYMTRRDKKNIRLFTNNSFYWLIGDKSDTTITDETSCAYDRIVVYGKSFLKGIMPFSANVFNFAQEFKLTRTTALQLSDNFPVEVRLKSSALLLQAIPLLLLLTVALHCFLPSL
;
A
#
# COMPACT_ATOMS: atom_id res chain seq x y z
N MET A 1 18.63 -1.35 -79.35
CA MET A 1 17.90 -0.63 -78.29
C MET A 1 17.56 -1.59 -77.15
N ARG A 2 18.35 -1.62 -76.08
CA ARG A 2 17.99 -2.22 -74.79
C ARG A 2 18.53 -1.31 -73.70
N ARG A 3 17.61 -0.69 -72.94
CA ARG A 3 17.91 0.19 -71.81
C ARG A 3 18.39 -0.64 -70.63
N SER A 4 19.54 -0.27 -70.08
CA SER A 4 20.06 -0.75 -68.80
C SER A 4 19.19 -0.19 -67.67
N ALA A 5 18.64 -1.07 -66.83
CA ALA A 5 17.93 -0.69 -65.61
C ALA A 5 18.95 -0.61 -64.46
N ALA A 6 19.24 0.62 -64.01
CA ALA A 6 19.97 0.86 -62.78
C ALA A 6 18.99 0.78 -61.60
N TYR A 7 18.97 -0.37 -60.91
CA TYR A 7 18.30 -0.46 -59.60
C TYR A 7 19.22 0.16 -58.55
N HIS A 8 18.86 1.34 -58.06
CA HIS A 8 19.42 1.91 -56.84
C HIS A 8 19.02 1.03 -55.65
N GLY A 9 20.01 0.43 -55.00
CA GLY A 9 19.84 -0.32 -53.77
C GLY A 9 19.41 0.61 -52.63
N LEU A 10 18.14 0.54 -52.24
CA LEU A 10 17.65 1.12 -51.00
C LEU A 10 18.05 0.18 -49.85
N TRP A 11 19.07 0.56 -49.10
CA TRP A 11 19.44 -0.11 -47.86
C TRP A 11 18.38 0.21 -46.79
N LEU A 12 17.41 -0.70 -46.60
CA LEU A 12 16.51 -0.69 -45.45
C LEU A 12 17.26 -1.18 -44.22
N THR A 13 17.95 -0.27 -43.52
CA THR A 13 18.45 -0.55 -42.18
C THR A 13 17.28 -0.54 -41.21
N PHE A 14 16.75 -1.73 -40.90
CA PHE A 14 15.74 -1.91 -39.85
C PHE A 14 16.45 -1.80 -38.49
N LEU A 15 16.43 -0.61 -37.89
CA LEU A 15 16.99 -0.37 -36.56
C LEU A 15 15.96 -0.87 -35.53
N CYS A 16 16.03 -2.16 -35.17
CA CYS A 16 15.29 -2.70 -34.04
C CYS A 16 15.88 -2.16 -32.73
N VAL A 17 15.42 -0.99 -32.29
CA VAL A 17 15.67 -0.51 -30.93
C VAL A 17 14.83 -1.37 -29.99
N VAL A 18 15.45 -2.43 -29.46
CA VAL A 18 14.91 -3.17 -28.33
C VAL A 18 15.02 -2.28 -27.12
N VAL A 19 13.97 -1.51 -26.82
CA VAL A 19 13.84 -0.86 -25.52
C VAL A 19 13.62 -1.96 -24.50
N TRP A 20 14.68 -2.39 -23.83
CA TRP A 20 14.59 -3.09 -22.55
C TRP A 20 14.03 -2.12 -21.51
N GLY A 21 12.72 -1.89 -21.57
CA GLY A 21 11.97 -1.34 -20.46
C GLY A 21 11.89 -2.43 -19.40
N GLY A 22 12.91 -2.54 -18.55
CA GLY A 22 12.75 -3.25 -17.29
C GLY A 22 11.47 -2.69 -16.66
N ALA A 23 10.48 -3.54 -16.42
CA ALA A 23 9.26 -3.13 -15.76
C ALA A 23 9.67 -2.53 -14.42
N ALA A 24 9.67 -1.20 -14.30
CA ALA A 24 9.97 -0.55 -13.03
C ALA A 24 8.99 -1.15 -12.02
N SER A 25 9.51 -1.91 -11.06
CA SER A 25 8.69 -2.56 -10.05
C SER A 25 7.84 -1.49 -9.39
N ALA A 26 6.52 -1.61 -9.53
CA ALA A 26 5.61 -0.59 -9.05
C ALA A 26 5.65 -0.54 -7.52
N PHE A 27 5.80 0.66 -6.95
CA PHE A 27 5.90 0.90 -5.52
C PHE A 27 4.66 0.36 -4.80
N ARG A 28 4.80 -0.62 -3.92
CA ARG A 28 3.69 -1.33 -3.27
C ARG A 28 3.52 -0.90 -1.82
N ILE A 29 2.31 -0.53 -1.45
CA ILE A 29 1.89 -0.23 -0.08
C ILE A 29 0.95 -1.33 0.40
N CYS A 30 1.18 -1.83 1.61
CA CYS A 30 0.41 -2.91 2.20
C CYS A 30 -0.10 -2.53 3.60
N ALA A 31 -1.28 -3.01 3.99
CA ALA A 31 -1.75 -2.99 5.37
C ALA A 31 -2.04 -4.43 5.82
N CYS A 32 -1.49 -4.82 6.97
CA CYS A 32 -1.61 -6.17 7.50
C CYS A 32 -1.97 -6.10 8.99
N ASN A 33 -3.13 -6.64 9.34
CA ASN A 33 -3.47 -6.96 10.71
C ASN A 33 -2.85 -8.32 11.06
N VAL A 34 -2.03 -8.37 12.12
CA VAL A 34 -1.37 -9.60 12.60
C VAL A 34 -1.99 -10.15 13.88
N HIS A 35 -3.19 -9.67 14.23
CA HIS A 35 -4.06 -10.11 15.33
C HIS A 35 -3.32 -10.50 16.62
N LYS A 36 -3.23 -9.60 17.60
CA LYS A 36 -2.59 -9.87 18.90
C LYS A 36 -1.22 -10.56 18.75
N LEU A 37 -0.35 -9.95 17.97
CA LEU A 37 1.04 -10.34 17.87
C LEU A 37 1.73 -10.02 19.20
N ASP A 38 1.92 -11.06 19.99
CA ASP A 38 2.48 -11.02 21.34
C ASP A 38 3.71 -11.93 21.47
N SER A 39 4.27 -11.96 22.68
CA SER A 39 5.41 -12.80 23.02
C SER A 39 5.16 -14.30 22.88
N GLN A 40 3.91 -14.76 22.76
CA GLN A 40 3.60 -16.17 22.50
C GLN A 40 3.67 -16.49 21.01
N LYS A 41 3.23 -15.57 20.14
CA LYS A 41 3.39 -15.70 18.69
C LYS A 41 4.85 -15.50 18.26
N ALA A 42 5.56 -14.57 18.90
CA ALA A 42 6.90 -14.13 18.53
C ALA A 42 7.99 -15.21 18.33
N PRO A 43 8.12 -16.24 19.19
CA PRO A 43 9.16 -17.26 19.05
C PRO A 43 8.91 -18.27 17.92
N HIS A 44 7.74 -18.26 17.28
CA HIS A 44 7.42 -19.19 16.20
C HIS A 44 8.15 -18.79 14.91
N LYS A 45 9.30 -19.43 14.65
CA LYS A 45 10.10 -19.22 13.44
C LYS A 45 9.29 -19.25 12.14
N ARG A 46 8.27 -20.11 12.05
CA ARG A 46 7.38 -20.21 10.88
C ARG A 46 6.52 -18.97 10.68
N LEU A 47 6.00 -18.38 11.77
CA LEU A 47 5.22 -17.14 11.72
C LEU A 47 6.10 -15.96 11.30
N LEU A 48 7.27 -15.85 11.93
CA LEU A 48 8.26 -14.84 11.58
C LEU A 48 8.66 -14.93 10.10
N HIS A 49 8.97 -16.13 9.61
CA HIS A 49 9.31 -16.37 8.20
C HIS A 49 8.16 -16.00 7.27
N THR A 50 6.93 -16.40 7.59
CA THR A 50 5.74 -16.06 6.79
C THR A 50 5.55 -14.55 6.74
N LEU A 51 5.60 -13.87 7.88
CA LEU A 51 5.46 -12.42 7.94
C LEU A 51 6.61 -11.69 7.23
N THR A 52 7.85 -12.18 7.33
CA THR A 52 9.00 -11.67 6.58
C THR A 52 8.71 -11.71 5.07
N ARG A 53 8.17 -12.83 4.56
CA ARG A 53 7.78 -12.99 3.16
C ARG A 53 6.60 -12.11 2.73
N ILE A 54 5.66 -11.83 3.63
CA ILE A 54 4.56 -10.88 3.36
C ILE A 54 5.14 -9.46 3.26
N THR A 55 5.90 -9.04 4.26
CA THR A 55 6.45 -7.68 4.37
C THR A 55 7.46 -7.37 3.26
N SER A 56 8.29 -8.34 2.85
CA SER A 56 9.30 -8.12 1.81
C SER A 56 8.71 -7.80 0.44
N ARG A 57 7.43 -8.11 0.20
CA ARG A 57 6.74 -7.76 -1.05
C ARG A 57 6.45 -6.27 -1.22
N CYS A 58 6.54 -5.50 -0.15
CA CYS A 58 6.01 -4.14 -0.07
C CYS A 58 7.14 -3.14 0.19
N ASP A 59 7.06 -1.98 -0.45
CA ASP A 59 7.94 -0.85 -0.16
C ASP A 59 7.58 -0.20 1.18
N VAL A 60 6.29 -0.18 1.52
CA VAL A 60 5.79 0.24 2.83
C VAL A 60 4.70 -0.72 3.30
N THR A 61 4.85 -1.25 4.51
CA THR A 61 3.86 -2.10 5.18
C THR A 61 3.39 -1.45 6.46
N PHE A 62 2.08 -1.27 6.61
CA PHE A 62 1.43 -0.88 7.86
C PHE A 62 0.99 -2.13 8.65
N LEU A 63 1.66 -2.40 9.77
CA LEU A 63 1.33 -3.49 10.69
C LEU A 63 0.42 -3.00 11.83
N GLN A 64 -0.62 -3.78 12.09
CA GLN A 64 -1.62 -3.56 13.14
C GLN A 64 -1.76 -4.81 14.00
N GLY A 65 -2.25 -4.67 15.23
CA GLY A 65 -2.37 -5.81 16.14
C GLY A 65 -1.06 -6.20 16.81
N VAL A 66 -0.02 -5.36 16.73
CA VAL A 66 1.24 -5.56 17.47
C VAL A 66 1.03 -5.17 18.92
N MET A 67 1.20 -6.09 19.86
CA MET A 67 1.02 -5.79 21.28
C MET A 67 2.14 -4.88 21.80
N ALA A 68 1.81 -3.92 22.68
CA ALA A 68 2.76 -2.92 23.16
C ALA A 68 3.96 -3.49 23.92
N SER A 69 3.78 -4.65 24.56
CA SER A 69 4.82 -5.42 25.24
C SER A 69 5.82 -6.07 24.28
N ASP A 70 5.50 -6.18 22.99
CA ASP A 70 6.25 -6.99 22.03
C ASP A 70 7.25 -6.18 21.16
N GLY A 71 7.92 -5.21 21.79
CA GLY A 71 8.98 -4.44 21.12
C GLY A 71 10.13 -5.31 20.60
N PHE A 72 10.28 -6.53 21.12
CA PHE A 72 11.27 -7.50 20.68
C PHE A 72 10.93 -8.13 19.32
N PHE A 73 9.66 -8.45 19.05
CA PHE A 73 9.30 -9.06 17.77
C PHE A 73 9.51 -8.14 16.58
N VAL A 74 9.14 -6.86 16.68
CA VAL A 74 9.37 -5.90 15.58
C VAL A 74 10.85 -5.79 15.25
N LYS A 75 11.72 -5.76 16.27
CA LYS A 75 13.18 -5.80 16.09
C LYS A 75 13.63 -7.10 15.42
N THR A 76 13.06 -8.22 15.80
CA THR A 76 13.38 -9.55 15.23
C THR A 76 12.92 -9.65 13.78
N LEU A 77 11.75 -9.13 13.43
CA LEU A 77 11.25 -9.05 12.06
C LEU A 77 12.15 -8.17 11.19
N LEU A 78 12.54 -6.99 11.67
CA LEU A 78 13.51 -6.14 10.96
C LEU A 78 14.86 -6.83 10.78
N ALA A 79 15.36 -7.52 11.81
CA ALA A 79 16.62 -8.26 11.71
C ALA A 79 16.51 -9.43 10.72
N SER A 80 15.33 -10.06 10.60
CA SER A 80 15.06 -11.10 9.60
C SER A 80 15.07 -10.52 8.18
N LEU A 81 14.32 -9.43 7.96
CA LEU A 81 14.27 -8.71 6.68
C LEU A 81 15.66 -8.25 6.23
N ASN A 82 16.44 -7.64 7.11
CA ASN A 82 17.76 -7.08 6.79
C ASN A 82 18.88 -8.13 6.68
N ARG A 83 18.73 -9.30 7.32
CA ARG A 83 19.70 -10.40 7.19
C ARG A 83 19.47 -11.19 5.92
N GLU A 84 18.20 -11.41 5.57
CA GLU A 84 17.79 -12.17 4.39
C GLU A 84 17.55 -11.25 3.17
N ALA A 85 18.10 -10.02 3.15
CA ALA A 85 17.95 -9.10 2.00
C ALA A 85 18.34 -9.79 0.68
N GLN A 86 19.48 -10.49 0.64
CA GLN A 86 19.87 -11.26 -0.56
C GLN A 86 18.92 -12.43 -0.92
N ARG A 87 18.01 -12.84 -0.02
CA ARG A 87 17.09 -13.97 -0.20
C ARG A 87 15.72 -13.55 -0.72
N TYR A 88 15.20 -12.39 -0.29
CA TYR A 88 13.88 -11.92 -0.73
C TYR A 88 13.97 -10.73 -1.68
N ASP A 89 14.81 -9.74 -1.37
CA ASP A 89 15.02 -8.54 -2.16
C ASP A 89 16.20 -7.69 -1.63
N ASP A 90 16.96 -7.06 -2.53
CA ASP A 90 18.19 -6.32 -2.19
C ASP A 90 17.94 -4.94 -1.52
N TYR A 91 17.02 -4.87 -0.55
CA TYR A 91 16.65 -3.65 0.17
C TYR A 91 16.92 -3.75 1.67
N HIS A 92 17.22 -2.60 2.27
CA HIS A 92 17.24 -2.45 3.72
C HIS A 92 15.90 -1.93 4.22
N TYR A 93 15.52 -2.37 5.41
CA TYR A 93 14.26 -2.08 6.06
C TYR A 93 14.45 -1.26 7.32
N GLY A 94 13.70 -0.15 7.39
CA GLY A 94 13.51 0.66 8.58
C GLY A 94 12.10 0.49 9.14
N SER A 95 11.87 1.01 10.34
CA SER A 95 10.52 1.10 10.91
C SER A 95 10.26 2.40 11.65
N VAL A 96 9.00 2.79 11.72
CA VAL A 96 8.51 3.86 12.58
C VAL A 96 7.23 3.40 13.28
N SER A 97 7.14 3.65 14.60
CA SER A 97 6.07 3.13 15.45
C SER A 97 5.33 4.23 16.19
N SER A 98 4.04 4.02 16.43
CA SER A 98 3.25 4.86 17.34
C SER A 98 3.67 4.65 18.80
N PRO A 99 3.24 5.53 19.72
CA PRO A 99 3.11 5.20 21.14
C PRO A 99 2.20 3.97 21.35
N SER A 100 2.16 3.45 22.57
CA SER A 100 1.17 2.42 22.94
C SER A 100 -0.24 3.02 22.93
N LEU A 101 -1.18 2.35 22.29
CA LEU A 101 -2.56 2.80 22.07
C LEU A 101 -3.54 1.72 22.54
N GLY A 102 -4.56 2.12 23.27
CA GLY A 102 -5.59 1.21 23.80
C GLY A 102 -6.29 1.85 25.00
N LYS A 103 -7.36 1.20 25.47
CA LYS A 103 -8.15 1.71 26.62
C LYS A 103 -7.74 1.09 27.96
N SER A 104 -7.10 -0.07 27.92
CA SER A 104 -6.68 -0.86 29.08
C SER A 104 -5.33 -1.53 28.79
N ALA A 105 -4.65 -1.98 29.85
CA ALA A 105 -3.30 -2.55 29.75
C ALA A 105 -3.22 -3.81 28.86
N ASP A 106 -4.31 -4.59 28.81
CA ASP A 106 -4.43 -5.84 28.04
C ASP A 106 -4.80 -5.64 26.56
N ASP A 107 -5.21 -4.43 26.16
CA ASP A 107 -5.49 -4.06 24.76
C ASP A 107 -4.47 -3.05 24.19
N LEU A 108 -3.37 -2.77 24.91
CA LEU A 108 -2.35 -1.87 24.41
C LEU A 108 -1.64 -2.46 23.19
N GLN A 109 -1.79 -1.77 22.06
CA GLN A 109 -1.19 -2.11 20.78
C GLN A 109 -0.33 -0.97 20.25
N LYS A 110 0.54 -1.26 19.28
CA LYS A 110 1.27 -0.26 18.51
C LYS A 110 0.96 -0.41 17.03
N TYR A 111 0.89 0.73 16.36
CA TYR A 111 0.93 0.84 14.92
C TYR A 111 2.39 0.91 14.48
N VAL A 112 2.77 0.11 13.49
CA VAL A 112 4.15 0.05 13.00
C VAL A 112 4.15 0.14 11.49
N PHE A 113 4.84 1.13 10.93
CA PHE A 113 5.20 1.14 9.53
C PHE A 113 6.59 0.55 9.36
N ILE A 114 6.73 -0.47 8.52
CA ILE A 114 8.00 -1.02 8.05
C ILE A 114 8.17 -0.60 6.60
N TYR A 115 9.36 -0.12 6.21
CA TYR A 115 9.57 0.43 4.88
C TYR A 115 10.98 0.15 4.36
N ARG A 116 11.10 0.00 3.04
CA ARG A 116 12.38 -0.07 2.33
C ARG A 116 13.03 1.31 2.33
N THR A 117 14.24 1.41 2.88
CA THR A 117 14.91 2.70 3.11
C THR A 117 15.41 3.37 1.83
N GLU A 118 15.59 2.59 0.77
CA GLU A 118 16.05 3.06 -0.54
C GLU A 118 14.89 3.57 -1.42
N THR A 119 13.64 3.15 -1.15
CA THR A 119 12.48 3.58 -1.95
C THR A 119 11.54 4.50 -1.19
N ALA A 120 11.58 4.54 0.14
CA ALA A 120 10.71 5.37 0.97
C ALA A 120 11.46 6.04 2.13
N HIS A 121 11.27 7.34 2.29
CA HIS A 121 11.86 8.13 3.36
C HIS A 121 10.76 8.72 4.26
N VAL A 122 10.92 8.61 5.57
CA VAL A 122 10.00 9.21 6.55
C VAL A 122 10.36 10.68 6.73
N MET A 123 9.46 11.57 6.33
CA MET A 123 9.62 13.03 6.45
C MET A 123 9.01 13.58 7.75
N GLY A 124 8.11 12.82 8.37
CA GLY A 124 7.50 13.18 9.63
C GLY A 124 6.43 12.18 10.05
N GLN A 125 6.09 12.23 11.34
CA GLN A 125 5.05 11.38 11.92
C GLN A 125 4.09 12.24 12.77
N TYR A 126 2.88 11.73 12.93
CA TYR A 126 1.84 12.38 13.72
C TYR A 126 0.92 11.35 14.34
N GLN A 127 0.86 11.34 15.68
CA GLN A 127 -0.13 10.60 16.43
C GLN A 127 -1.35 11.50 16.66
N TYR A 128 -2.53 11.09 16.20
CA TYR A 128 -3.75 11.84 16.46
C TYR A 128 -4.04 11.92 17.96
N GLN A 129 -4.39 13.12 18.45
CA GLN A 129 -4.55 13.42 19.88
C GLN A 129 -6.01 13.67 20.30
N GLY A 130 -6.99 13.38 19.45
CA GLY A 130 -8.41 13.57 19.81
C GLY A 130 -8.84 12.64 20.95
N GLN A 131 -9.27 13.23 22.06
CA GLN A 131 -9.66 12.49 23.27
C GLN A 131 -10.89 11.61 23.03
N ASN A 132 -10.82 10.35 23.48
CA ASN A 132 -11.94 9.39 23.54
C ASN A 132 -12.69 9.12 22.22
N GLN A 133 -12.15 9.53 21.07
CA GLN A 133 -12.76 9.28 19.76
C GLN A 133 -12.41 7.91 19.19
N PHE A 134 -11.28 7.34 19.60
CA PHE A 134 -10.74 6.07 19.11
C PHE A 134 -10.28 5.19 20.26
N ALA A 135 -10.36 3.86 20.08
CA ALA A 135 -9.67 2.91 20.99
C ALA A 135 -8.17 3.03 20.78
N ARG A 136 -7.79 3.09 19.49
CA ARG A 136 -6.41 3.24 19.04
C ARG A 136 -6.36 4.36 18.01
N ALA A 137 -6.07 5.56 18.50
CA ALA A 137 -6.08 6.78 17.69
C ALA A 137 -5.15 6.66 16.45
N PRO A 138 -5.55 7.16 15.26
CA PRO A 138 -4.78 6.98 14.05
C PRO A 138 -3.34 7.49 14.13
N PHE A 139 -2.44 6.74 13.49
CA PHE A 139 -1.04 7.11 13.35
C PHE A 139 -0.73 7.45 11.89
N ALA A 140 -0.30 8.68 11.66
CA ALA A 140 -0.01 9.20 10.33
C ALA A 140 1.51 9.35 10.13
N VAL A 141 1.99 8.95 8.95
CA VAL A 141 3.39 9.10 8.55
C VAL A 141 3.44 9.75 7.17
N ASN A 142 4.19 10.84 7.06
CA ASN A 142 4.47 11.51 5.81
C ASN A 142 5.71 10.86 5.17
N PHE A 143 5.52 10.27 4.00
CA PHE A 143 6.57 9.61 3.22
C PHE A 143 6.92 10.43 1.99
N HIS A 144 8.22 10.43 1.68
CA HIS A 144 8.76 10.87 0.40
C HIS A 144 9.31 9.67 -0.37
N SER A 145 9.02 9.58 -1.67
CA SER A 145 9.56 8.54 -2.56
C SER A 145 9.87 9.08 -3.96
N ASN A 146 11.12 8.88 -4.39
CA ASN A 146 11.51 9.19 -5.77
C ASN A 146 11.06 8.13 -6.78
N ALA A 147 10.66 6.94 -6.31
CA ALA A 147 10.19 5.84 -7.14
C ALA A 147 8.77 6.06 -7.69
N THR A 148 7.97 6.92 -7.04
CA THR A 148 6.55 7.13 -7.35
C THR A 148 6.31 8.40 -8.16
N ALA A 149 5.17 8.47 -8.87
CA ALA A 149 4.69 9.68 -9.51
C ALA A 149 4.19 10.72 -8.48
N ILE A 150 3.64 10.25 -7.35
CA ILE A 150 3.31 11.08 -6.19
C ILE A 150 4.49 11.03 -5.23
N LYS A 151 5.31 12.09 -5.22
CA LYS A 151 6.56 12.14 -4.44
C LYS A 151 6.31 12.17 -2.94
N ASP A 152 5.40 13.03 -2.49
CA ASP A 152 5.09 13.23 -1.08
C ASP A 152 3.66 12.81 -0.79
N PHE A 153 3.48 11.85 0.12
CA PHE A 153 2.18 11.32 0.50
C PHE A 153 2.13 10.91 1.97
N VAL A 154 0.95 10.98 2.55
CA VAL A 154 0.69 10.64 3.95
C VAL A 154 -0.07 9.33 4.01
N LEU A 155 0.42 8.40 4.82
CA LEU A 155 -0.31 7.17 5.17
C LEU A 155 -0.88 7.31 6.58
N VAL A 156 -2.17 7.07 6.74
CA VAL A 156 -2.91 7.17 8.02
C VAL A 156 -3.45 5.80 8.39
N GLY A 157 -2.81 5.17 9.37
CA GLY A 157 -3.16 3.85 9.86
C GLY A 157 -4.30 3.85 10.87
N LEU A 158 -5.26 2.92 10.73
CA LEU A 158 -6.32 2.65 11.71
C LEU A 158 -6.64 1.15 11.80
N ASN A 159 -6.67 0.62 13.02
CA ASN A 159 -7.30 -0.64 13.41
C ASN A 159 -8.51 -0.34 14.29
N ALA A 160 -9.68 -0.25 13.66
CA ALA A 160 -10.90 0.23 14.30
C ALA A 160 -11.36 -0.75 15.40
N ASP A 161 -11.93 -0.21 16.46
CA ASP A 161 -12.71 -1.01 17.42
C ASP A 161 -13.98 -1.56 16.73
N PRO A 162 -14.20 -2.89 16.66
CA PRO A 162 -15.35 -3.45 15.95
C PRO A 162 -16.70 -2.90 16.46
N SER A 163 -16.81 -2.64 17.76
CA SER A 163 -18.04 -2.11 18.38
C SER A 163 -18.28 -0.63 18.07
N ARG A 164 -17.25 0.08 17.58
CA ARG A 164 -17.29 1.51 17.25
C ARG A 164 -16.83 1.81 15.83
N ALA A 165 -16.82 0.81 14.95
CA ALA A 165 -16.34 0.94 13.58
C ALA A 165 -17.01 2.11 12.83
N VAL A 166 -18.34 2.25 12.95
CA VAL A 166 -19.10 3.37 12.36
C VAL A 166 -18.58 4.73 12.84
N GLN A 167 -18.40 4.88 14.15
CA GLN A 167 -17.91 6.13 14.76
C GLN A 167 -16.46 6.41 14.37
N GLU A 168 -15.57 5.44 14.50
CA GLU A 168 -14.14 5.63 14.26
C GLU A 168 -13.84 5.92 12.79
N ILE A 169 -14.53 5.28 11.84
CA ILE A 169 -14.37 5.60 10.41
C ILE A 169 -14.89 7.01 10.12
N ASP A 170 -16.02 7.44 10.68
CA ASP A 170 -16.49 8.82 10.47
C ASP A 170 -15.48 9.86 10.98
N ARG A 171 -14.84 9.58 12.12
CA ARG A 171 -13.82 10.46 12.72
C ARG A 171 -12.52 10.54 11.91
N LEU A 172 -12.28 9.65 10.94
CA LEU A 172 -11.16 9.82 10.00
C LEU A 172 -11.27 11.10 9.17
N HIS A 173 -12.48 11.67 9.01
CA HIS A 173 -12.64 12.98 8.38
C HIS A 173 -11.99 14.10 9.23
N ASP A 174 -12.10 14.02 10.55
CA ASP A 174 -11.50 14.99 11.47
C ASP A 174 -9.97 14.84 11.49
N VAL A 175 -9.50 13.60 11.39
CA VAL A 175 -8.08 13.26 11.25
C VAL A 175 -7.51 13.84 9.95
N LEU A 176 -8.24 13.75 8.84
CA LEU A 176 -7.85 14.38 7.58
C LEU A 176 -7.57 15.87 7.77
N THR A 177 -8.49 16.61 8.39
CA THR A 177 -8.34 18.05 8.63
C THR A 177 -7.05 18.37 9.38
N GLN A 178 -6.72 17.57 10.42
CA GLN A 178 -5.48 17.79 11.19
C GLN A 178 -4.22 17.45 10.38
N VAL A 179 -4.25 16.37 9.59
CA VAL A 179 -3.15 16.00 8.68
C VAL A 179 -2.91 17.09 7.63
N LEU A 180 -3.99 17.62 7.04
CA LEU A 180 -3.92 18.72 6.07
C LEU A 180 -3.33 19.99 6.69
N ASN A 181 -3.77 20.37 7.89
CA ASN A 181 -3.23 21.53 8.59
C ASN A 181 -1.75 21.35 8.98
N LYS A 182 -1.35 20.13 9.34
CA LYS A 182 0.01 19.84 9.80
C LYS A 182 1.05 19.87 8.67
N TRP A 183 0.72 19.31 7.51
CA TRP A 183 1.70 19.10 6.43
C TRP A 183 1.36 19.82 5.13
N ASN A 184 0.18 20.45 5.02
CA ASN A 184 -0.34 21.02 3.76
C ASN A 184 -0.28 20.03 2.58
N ASN A 185 -0.36 18.72 2.87
CA ASN A 185 -0.26 17.65 1.88
C ASN A 185 -1.63 16.99 1.67
N LYS A 186 -2.21 17.18 0.48
CA LYS A 186 -3.51 16.59 0.11
C LYS A 186 -3.41 15.15 -0.39
N ASN A 187 -2.22 14.61 -0.59
CA ASN A 187 -2.03 13.20 -0.95
C ASN A 187 -2.10 12.34 0.32
N VAL A 188 -3.31 12.08 0.81
CA VAL A 188 -3.55 11.23 2.00
C VAL A 188 -4.17 9.90 1.61
N MET A 189 -3.64 8.80 2.15
CA MET A 189 -4.19 7.45 2.09
C MET A 189 -4.49 6.95 3.51
N PHE A 190 -5.72 6.50 3.74
CA PHE A 190 -6.13 5.79 4.94
C PHE A 190 -6.11 4.29 4.67
N LEU A 191 -5.54 3.51 5.60
CA LEU A 191 -5.38 2.08 5.42
C LEU A 191 -5.42 1.32 6.75
N GLY A 192 -5.96 0.10 6.71
CA GLY A 192 -5.98 -0.81 7.85
C GLY A 192 -7.29 -1.59 8.00
N ASN A 193 -7.43 -2.30 9.12
CA ASN A 193 -8.62 -3.05 9.50
C ASN A 193 -9.66 -2.08 10.06
N PHE A 194 -10.59 -1.67 9.20
CA PHE A 194 -11.63 -0.71 9.57
C PHE A 194 -12.89 -1.40 10.12
N HIS A 195 -12.96 -2.73 10.07
CA HIS A 195 -14.21 -3.48 10.31
C HIS A 195 -15.38 -2.94 9.45
N ALA A 196 -15.10 -2.48 8.22
CA ALA A 196 -16.03 -1.73 7.37
C ALA A 196 -17.05 -2.59 6.58
N GLY A 197 -17.66 -3.58 7.24
CA GLY A 197 -18.68 -4.43 6.62
C GLY A 197 -19.33 -5.43 7.58
N CYS A 198 -20.15 -6.31 7.03
CA CYS A 198 -20.82 -7.40 7.75
C CYS A 198 -21.54 -6.91 9.02
N ALA A 199 -21.40 -7.63 10.13
CA ALA A 199 -22.08 -7.33 11.39
C ALA A 199 -21.68 -5.99 12.02
N TYR A 200 -20.52 -5.44 11.67
CA TYR A 200 -20.01 -4.19 12.26
C TYR A 200 -20.46 -2.93 11.51
N MET A 201 -20.88 -3.07 10.25
CA MET A 201 -21.28 -1.91 9.43
C MET A 201 -22.23 -2.29 8.31
N THR A 202 -23.47 -1.80 8.41
CA THR A 202 -24.50 -1.99 7.38
C THR A 202 -24.42 -0.93 6.28
N ARG A 203 -25.14 -1.16 5.17
CA ARG A 203 -25.30 -0.14 4.11
C ARG A 203 -26.00 1.13 4.61
N ARG A 204 -26.83 1.04 5.66
CA ARG A 204 -27.51 2.20 6.24
C ARG A 204 -26.50 3.05 7.01
N ASP A 205 -25.61 2.43 7.78
CA ASP A 205 -24.60 3.14 8.56
C ASP A 205 -23.65 3.94 7.66
N LYS A 206 -23.24 3.36 6.52
CA LYS A 206 -22.38 4.04 5.53
C LYS A 206 -22.93 5.39 5.05
N LYS A 207 -24.25 5.56 5.01
CA LYS A 207 -24.88 6.83 4.61
C LYS A 207 -24.66 7.96 5.63
N ASN A 208 -24.23 7.63 6.84
CA ASN A 208 -23.98 8.58 7.92
C ASN A 208 -22.49 8.81 8.18
N ILE A 209 -21.60 8.20 7.39
CA ILE A 209 -20.15 8.27 7.56
C ILE A 209 -19.57 9.20 6.49
N ARG A 210 -18.90 10.27 6.90
CA ARG A 210 -18.35 11.30 6.00
C ARG A 210 -17.37 10.73 4.96
N LEU A 211 -16.60 9.70 5.30
CA LEU A 211 -15.69 9.03 4.36
C LEU A 211 -16.41 8.27 3.23
N PHE A 212 -17.68 7.87 3.42
CA PHE A 212 -18.48 7.23 2.38
C PHE A 212 -19.33 8.22 1.59
N THR A 213 -19.79 9.30 2.22
CA THR A 213 -20.67 10.30 1.59
C THR A 213 -19.93 11.42 0.87
N ASN A 214 -18.68 11.69 1.24
CA ASN A 214 -17.86 12.69 0.56
C ASN A 214 -17.16 12.09 -0.66
N ASN A 215 -17.52 12.58 -1.86
CA ASN A 215 -16.99 12.13 -3.15
C ASN A 215 -15.48 12.41 -3.38
N SER A 216 -14.81 13.03 -2.41
CA SER A 216 -13.36 13.21 -2.42
C SER A 216 -12.61 11.99 -1.91
N PHE A 217 -13.30 11.01 -1.30
CA PHE A 217 -12.69 9.76 -0.84
C PHE A 217 -12.96 8.63 -1.83
N TYR A 218 -11.90 7.92 -2.20
CA TYR A 218 -11.96 6.81 -3.14
C TYR A 218 -11.58 5.52 -2.43
N TRP A 219 -12.55 4.64 -2.24
CA TRP A 219 -12.38 3.33 -1.63
C TRP A 219 -11.82 2.35 -2.66
N LEU A 220 -10.56 1.97 -2.49
CA LEU A 220 -9.84 1.13 -3.44
C LEU A 220 -10.09 -0.37 -3.21
N ILE A 221 -10.33 -0.75 -1.95
CA ILE A 221 -10.84 -2.08 -1.58
C ILE A 221 -12.36 -1.98 -1.44
N GLY A 222 -13.07 -2.66 -2.34
CA GLY A 222 -14.52 -2.57 -2.48
C GLY A 222 -15.28 -3.43 -1.47
N ASP A 223 -16.59 -3.19 -1.35
CA ASP A 223 -17.48 -3.91 -0.43
C ASP A 223 -17.65 -5.40 -0.74
N LYS A 224 -17.27 -5.83 -1.94
CA LYS A 224 -17.33 -7.23 -2.38
C LYS A 224 -16.02 -7.98 -2.15
N SER A 225 -14.97 -7.32 -1.66
CA SER A 225 -13.69 -7.95 -1.40
C SER A 225 -13.75 -8.72 -0.09
N ASP A 226 -13.25 -9.94 -0.09
CA ASP A 226 -13.11 -10.72 1.13
C ASP A 226 -11.71 -10.55 1.70
N THR A 227 -11.63 -9.95 2.89
CA THR A 227 -10.36 -9.69 3.60
C THR A 227 -10.15 -10.62 4.79
N THR A 228 -11.04 -11.60 4.98
CA THR A 228 -10.97 -12.57 6.08
C THR A 228 -10.41 -13.90 5.61
N ILE A 229 -9.67 -14.60 6.48
CA ILE A 229 -9.13 -15.94 6.21
C ILE A 229 -10.17 -17.03 6.52
N THR A 230 -11.22 -16.67 7.25
CA THR A 230 -12.16 -17.65 7.78
C THR A 230 -13.25 -17.99 6.75
N ASP A 231 -13.72 -19.25 6.68
CA ASP A 231 -14.77 -19.68 5.74
C ASP A 231 -16.17 -19.32 6.27
N GLU A 232 -16.25 -18.94 7.55
CA GLU A 232 -17.49 -18.56 8.22
C GLU A 232 -17.88 -17.11 7.90
N THR A 233 -16.97 -16.33 7.33
CA THR A 233 -17.18 -14.93 7.00
C THR A 233 -16.69 -14.63 5.58
N SER A 234 -17.32 -13.65 4.95
CA SER A 234 -16.81 -13.06 3.71
C SER A 234 -17.00 -11.55 3.81
N CYS A 235 -15.97 -10.87 4.32
CA CYS A 235 -16.10 -9.52 4.84
C CYS A 235 -14.97 -8.60 4.40
N ALA A 236 -15.37 -7.41 3.91
CA ALA A 236 -14.47 -6.32 3.53
C ALA A 236 -14.09 -5.44 4.75
N TYR A 237 -13.42 -6.04 5.73
CA TYR A 237 -12.97 -5.36 6.96
C TYR A 237 -11.76 -4.46 6.70
N ASP A 238 -10.74 -4.98 6.03
CA ASP A 238 -9.53 -4.22 5.70
C ASP A 238 -9.74 -3.34 4.47
N ARG A 239 -9.27 -2.10 4.54
CA ARG A 239 -9.58 -1.07 3.55
C ARG A 239 -8.36 -0.25 3.20
N ILE A 240 -8.38 0.26 1.96
CA ILE A 240 -7.49 1.31 1.47
C ILE A 240 -8.39 2.39 0.87
N VAL A 241 -8.26 3.62 1.36
CA VAL A 241 -9.05 4.78 0.93
C VAL A 241 -8.11 5.93 0.64
N VAL A 242 -8.23 6.56 -0.54
CA VAL A 242 -7.39 7.72 -0.88
C VAL A 242 -8.22 9.00 -0.97
N TYR A 243 -7.63 10.11 -0.55
CA TYR A 243 -8.24 11.43 -0.60
C TYR A 243 -7.79 12.22 -1.84
N GLY A 244 -8.77 12.73 -2.59
CA GLY A 244 -8.57 13.62 -3.72
C GLY A 244 -8.20 12.92 -5.04
N LYS A 245 -8.59 13.55 -6.15
CA LYS A 245 -8.30 13.06 -7.51
C LYS A 245 -6.80 12.99 -7.81
N SER A 246 -6.00 13.83 -7.17
CA SER A 246 -4.54 13.83 -7.30
C SER A 246 -3.96 12.49 -6.87
N PHE A 247 -4.28 12.02 -5.66
CA PHE A 247 -3.81 10.72 -5.19
C PHE A 247 -4.34 9.60 -6.08
N LEU A 248 -5.64 9.61 -6.37
CA LEU A 248 -6.27 8.58 -7.21
C LEU A 248 -5.54 8.42 -8.56
N LYS A 249 -5.12 9.50 -9.21
CA LYS A 249 -4.38 9.46 -10.48
C LYS A 249 -3.02 8.77 -10.37
N GLY A 250 -2.38 8.82 -9.19
CA GLY A 250 -1.11 8.14 -8.93
C GLY A 250 -1.27 6.67 -8.53
N ILE A 251 -2.50 6.16 -8.34
CA ILE A 251 -2.74 4.73 -8.16
C ILE A 251 -2.57 4.01 -9.49
N MET A 252 -1.85 2.88 -9.49
CA MET A 252 -1.81 1.97 -10.63
C MET A 252 -3.20 1.33 -10.79
N PRO A 253 -3.88 1.48 -11.94
CA PRO A 253 -5.23 0.96 -12.12
C PRO A 253 -5.34 -0.53 -11.79
N PHE A 254 -6.44 -0.93 -11.14
CA PHE A 254 -6.73 -2.32 -10.74
C PHE A 254 -5.67 -3.00 -9.86
N SER A 255 -4.76 -2.22 -9.25
CA SER A 255 -3.69 -2.78 -8.42
C SER A 255 -4.09 -3.01 -6.96
N ALA A 256 -5.16 -2.36 -6.49
CA ALA A 256 -5.66 -2.55 -5.14
C ALA A 256 -6.30 -3.94 -5.02
N ASN A 257 -5.79 -4.77 -4.11
CA ASN A 257 -6.22 -6.16 -3.99
C ASN A 257 -6.02 -6.70 -2.57
N VAL A 258 -6.65 -7.84 -2.30
CA VAL A 258 -6.39 -8.68 -1.13
C VAL A 258 -5.26 -9.65 -1.47
N PHE A 259 -4.25 -9.74 -0.60
CA PHE A 259 -3.15 -10.68 -0.77
C PHE A 259 -3.42 -11.96 0.02
N ASN A 260 -3.91 -12.99 -0.67
CA ASN A 260 -4.11 -14.32 -0.10
C ASN A 260 -2.76 -15.05 0.05
N PHE A 261 -2.02 -14.72 1.12
CA PHE A 261 -0.72 -15.32 1.40
C PHE A 261 -0.81 -16.83 1.70
N ALA A 262 -1.96 -17.32 2.16
CA ALA A 262 -2.16 -18.76 2.39
C ALA A 262 -2.08 -19.52 1.06
N GLN A 263 -2.78 -19.03 0.04
CA GLN A 263 -2.72 -19.57 -1.31
C GLN A 263 -1.34 -19.38 -1.94
N GLU A 264 -0.81 -18.16 -1.91
CA GLU A 264 0.49 -17.83 -2.52
C GLU A 264 1.63 -18.68 -1.95
N PHE A 265 1.65 -18.87 -0.63
CA PHE A 265 2.70 -19.59 0.07
C PHE A 265 2.37 -21.06 0.32
N LYS A 266 1.27 -21.56 -0.26
CA LYS A 266 0.80 -22.94 -0.12
C LYS A 266 0.69 -23.39 1.34
N LEU A 267 0.19 -22.50 2.20
CA LEU A 267 -0.05 -22.76 3.61
C LEU A 267 -1.45 -23.33 3.80
N THR A 268 -1.59 -24.24 4.76
CA THR A 268 -2.94 -24.64 5.22
C THR A 268 -3.61 -23.45 5.89
N ARG A 269 -4.95 -23.40 5.83
CA ARG A 269 -5.75 -22.37 6.51
C ARG A 269 -5.41 -22.29 8.00
N THR A 270 -5.28 -23.43 8.68
CA THR A 270 -4.85 -23.49 10.09
C THR A 270 -3.51 -22.81 10.33
N THR A 271 -2.53 -22.99 9.42
CA THR A 271 -1.24 -22.30 9.54
C THR A 271 -1.39 -20.79 9.33
N ALA A 272 -2.22 -20.38 8.36
CA ALA A 272 -2.48 -18.96 8.12
C ALA A 272 -3.15 -18.28 9.31
N LEU A 273 -4.12 -18.96 9.94
CA LEU A 273 -4.82 -18.50 11.15
C LEU A 273 -3.91 -18.35 12.38
N GLN A 274 -2.78 -19.06 12.44
CA GLN A 274 -1.78 -18.82 13.49
C GLN A 274 -1.14 -17.42 13.35
N LEU A 275 -1.03 -16.90 12.12
CA LEU A 275 -0.54 -15.54 11.89
C LEU A 275 -1.65 -14.52 12.15
N SER A 276 -2.77 -14.62 11.43
CA SER A 276 -3.87 -13.65 11.47
C SER A 276 -5.19 -14.25 11.00
N ASP A 277 -6.30 -13.63 11.38
CA ASP A 277 -7.64 -13.85 10.85
C ASP A 277 -7.97 -12.97 9.62
N ASN A 278 -7.10 -12.01 9.28
CA ASN A 278 -7.23 -11.14 8.11
C ASN A 278 -6.13 -11.41 7.06
N PHE A 279 -6.50 -11.31 5.79
CA PHE A 279 -5.53 -11.16 4.69
C PHE A 279 -5.03 -9.71 4.60
N PRO A 280 -3.74 -9.48 4.28
CA PRO A 280 -3.26 -8.14 3.95
C PRO A 280 -4.00 -7.55 2.75
N VAL A 281 -4.24 -6.24 2.77
CA VAL A 281 -4.65 -5.48 1.58
C VAL A 281 -3.45 -4.72 1.02
N GLU A 282 -3.31 -4.69 -0.30
CA GLU A 282 -2.20 -4.03 -0.99
C GLU A 282 -2.68 -3.12 -2.10
N VAL A 283 -1.87 -2.13 -2.46
CA VAL A 283 -2.06 -1.25 -3.63
C VAL A 283 -0.71 -0.85 -4.21
N ARG A 284 -0.65 -0.58 -5.51
CA ARG A 284 0.56 -0.08 -6.17
C ARG A 284 0.40 1.36 -6.62
N LEU A 285 1.44 2.16 -6.40
CA LEU A 285 1.56 3.51 -6.94
C LEU A 285 2.26 3.46 -8.31
N LYS A 286 1.88 4.36 -9.22
CA LYS A 286 2.54 4.53 -10.51
C LYS A 286 3.98 4.98 -10.30
N SER A 287 4.88 4.42 -11.09
CA SER A 287 6.28 4.83 -11.10
C SER A 287 6.45 6.22 -11.75
N SER A 288 7.47 6.95 -11.32
CA SER A 288 7.94 8.16 -12.00
C SER A 288 8.46 7.90 -13.41
N ALA A 289 8.95 6.69 -13.72
CA ALA A 289 9.55 6.33 -15.01
C ALA A 289 8.53 6.28 -16.17
N LEU A 290 7.25 6.00 -15.90
CA LEU A 290 6.18 6.02 -16.92
C LEU A 290 5.99 7.41 -17.55
N LEU A 291 6.33 8.49 -16.85
CA LEU A 291 6.32 9.85 -17.40
C LEU A 291 7.51 10.11 -18.33
N LEU A 292 8.65 9.46 -18.09
CA LEU A 292 9.85 9.57 -18.92
C LEU A 292 9.74 8.75 -20.22
N GLN A 293 9.07 7.61 -20.20
CA GLN A 293 8.88 6.77 -21.40
C GLN A 293 7.92 7.35 -22.45
N ALA A 294 7.09 8.33 -22.09
CA ALA A 294 6.20 9.02 -23.04
C ALA A 294 6.94 10.01 -23.95
N ILE A 295 8.09 10.54 -23.50
CA ILE A 295 8.87 11.55 -24.23
C ILE A 295 9.56 10.96 -25.48
N PRO A 296 10.22 9.78 -25.42
CA PRO A 296 10.77 9.12 -26.60
C PRO A 296 9.71 8.73 -27.64
N LEU A 297 8.51 8.32 -27.20
CA LEU A 297 7.43 7.89 -28.10
C LEU A 297 6.83 9.05 -28.89
N LEU A 298 6.68 10.24 -28.27
CA LEU A 298 6.28 11.46 -28.98
C LEU A 298 7.36 11.95 -29.96
N LEU A 299 8.64 11.83 -29.60
CA LEU A 299 9.75 12.14 -30.50
C LEU A 299 9.79 11.19 -31.70
N LEU A 300 9.55 9.90 -31.49
CA LEU A 300 9.45 8.92 -32.57
C LEU A 300 8.26 9.18 -33.50
N LEU A 301 7.10 9.57 -32.95
CA LEU A 301 5.91 9.94 -33.75
C LEU A 301 6.13 11.22 -34.56
N THR A 302 6.83 12.22 -34.00
CA THR A 302 7.13 13.48 -34.70
C THR A 302 8.18 13.29 -35.79
N VAL A 303 9.21 12.47 -35.56
CA VAL A 303 10.19 12.07 -36.59
C VAL A 303 9.52 11.25 -37.69
N ALA A 304 8.66 10.29 -37.36
CA ALA A 304 7.89 9.57 -38.36
C ALA A 304 7.00 10.52 -39.17
N LEU A 305 6.29 11.46 -38.54
CA LEU A 305 5.48 12.45 -39.27
C LEU A 305 6.32 13.31 -40.22
N HIS A 306 7.52 13.74 -39.82
CA HIS A 306 8.43 14.52 -40.68
C HIS A 306 9.05 13.69 -41.81
N CYS A 307 9.26 12.39 -41.62
CA CYS A 307 9.75 11.51 -42.68
C CYS A 307 8.67 11.08 -43.68
N PHE A 308 7.39 11.13 -43.30
CA PHE A 308 6.26 10.68 -44.13
C PHE A 308 5.36 11.81 -44.67
N LEU A 309 5.58 13.07 -44.27
CA LEU A 309 4.97 14.23 -44.93
C LEU A 309 5.95 14.76 -45.99
N PRO A 310 5.64 14.64 -47.29
CA PRO A 310 6.38 15.37 -48.31
C PRO A 310 6.17 16.86 -48.06
N SER A 311 7.27 17.62 -48.12
CA SER A 311 7.26 19.08 -48.09
C SER A 311 6.30 19.60 -49.15
N LEU A 312 5.19 20.20 -48.69
CA LEU A 312 4.29 21.03 -49.49
C LEU A 312 4.80 22.46 -49.48
#